data_AF-A0A6N7ZPB4-F1
#
_entry.id   AF-A0A6N7ZPB4-F1
#
_cell.length_a   1.000
_cell.length_b   1.000
_cell.length_c   1.000
_cell.angle_alpha   90.00
_cell.angle_beta   90.00
_cell.angle_gamma   90.00
#
_symmetry.space_group_name_H-M   'P 1'
#
loop_
_entity.id
_entity.type
_entity.pdbx_description
1 polymer ?
#
loop_
_entity_poly.entity_id
_entity_poly.type
_entity_poly.pdbx_seq_one_letter_code
_entity_poly.pdbx_strand_id
1 'polypeptide(L)' 'MFKELLDSFSEIEDPRQGHKTEHLLVDILAITVCAILTHADSFEDIALYGRLKEDWLRRFLELPNGIPSHDTFRRVFTHH' A
#
# COMPACT_ATOMS: atom_id res chain seq x y z
N MET A 1 -7.24 -0.32 -16.49
CA MET A 1 -6.04 -0.95 -15.90
C MET A 1 -5.81 -0.58 -14.43
N PHE A 2 -5.29 0.59 -14.06
CA PHE A 2 -5.01 0.88 -12.64
C PHE A 2 -6.29 0.93 -11.78
N LYS A 3 -7.36 1.53 -12.30
CA LYS A 3 -8.67 1.53 -11.63
C LYS A 3 -9.24 0.13 -11.40
N GLU A 4 -9.18 -0.75 -12.41
CA GLU A 4 -9.67 -2.13 -12.28
C GLU A 4 -8.89 -2.91 -11.20
N LEU A 5 -7.59 -2.64 -11.07
CA LEU A 5 -6.79 -3.22 -9.98
C LEU A 5 -7.27 -2.74 -8.60
N LEU A 6 -7.58 -1.45 -8.45
CA LEU A 6 -8.12 -0.91 -7.20
C LEU A 6 -9.52 -1.48 -6.90
N ASP A 7 -10.36 -1.62 -7.93
CA ASP A 7 -11.68 -2.23 -7.80
C ASP A 7 -11.54 -3.68 -7.29
N SER A 8 -10.64 -4.48 -7.86
CA SER A 8 -10.35 -5.83 -7.37
C SER A 8 -9.82 -5.86 -5.93
N PHE A 9 -8.99 -4.90 -5.53
CA PHE A 9 -8.51 -4.81 -4.14
C PHE A 9 -9.59 -4.37 -3.17
N SER A 10 -10.57 -3.58 -3.61
CA SER A 10 -11.68 -3.12 -2.77
C SER A 10 -12.63 -4.25 -2.36
N GLU A 11 -12.63 -5.37 -3.08
CA GLU A 11 -13.40 -6.57 -2.74
C GLU A 11 -12.74 -7.42 -1.64
N ILE A 12 -11.48 -7.15 -1.30
CA ILE A 12 -10.74 -7.88 -0.26
C ILE A 12 -11.18 -7.35 1.10
N GLU A 13 -11.79 -8.21 1.92
CA GLU A 13 -12.06 -7.90 3.32
C GLU A 13 -10.75 -7.64 4.06
N ASP A 14 -10.65 -6.53 4.79
CA ASP A 14 -9.44 -6.18 5.52
C ASP A 14 -9.30 -7.07 6.77
N PRO A 15 -8.35 -8.03 6.80
CA PRO A 15 -8.22 -8.95 7.94
C PRO A 15 -7.57 -8.28 9.16
N ARG A 16 -7.12 -7.02 9.03
CA ARG A 16 -6.46 -6.28 10.09
C ARG A 16 -7.47 -5.76 11.10
N GLN A 17 -7.03 -5.55 12.33
CA GLN A 17 -7.87 -5.05 13.42
C GLN A 17 -8.27 -3.59 13.15
N GLY A 18 -9.54 -3.32 12.85
CA GLY A 18 -10.03 -2.02 12.37
C GLY A 18 -9.78 -0.81 13.28
N HIS A 19 -9.50 -0.99 14.58
CA HIS A 19 -9.14 0.11 15.49
C HIS A 19 -7.63 0.43 15.52
N LYS A 20 -6.82 -0.29 14.73
CA LYS A 20 -5.36 -0.15 14.65
C LYS A 20 -4.86 0.08 13.22
N THR A 21 -5.73 0.53 12.32
CA THR A 21 -5.42 0.73 10.90
C THR A 21 -5.46 2.22 10.55
N GLU A 22 -4.28 2.82 10.38
CA GLU A 22 -4.15 4.22 9.93
C GLU A 22 -4.12 4.32 8.39
N HIS A 23 -3.91 3.21 7.68
CA HIS A 23 -3.80 3.22 6.21
C HIS A 23 -4.78 2.22 5.60
N LEU A 24 -5.45 2.64 4.52
CA LEU A 24 -6.37 1.80 3.76
C LEU A 24 -5.64 0.58 3.20
N LEU A 25 -6.27 -0.59 3.27
CA LEU A 25 -5.66 -1.82 2.74
C LEU A 25 -5.42 -1.70 1.24
N VAL A 26 -6.39 -1.15 0.50
CA VAL A 26 -6.30 -0.91 -0.95
C VAL A 26 -5.07 -0.06 -1.29
N ASP A 27 -4.80 1.01 -0.55
CA ASP A 27 -3.64 1.87 -0.77
C ASP A 27 -2.32 1.10 -0.56
N ILE A 28 -2.24 0.31 0.51
CA ILE A 28 -1.06 -0.51 0.82
C ILE A 28 -0.80 -1.52 -0.31
N LEU A 29 -1.82 -2.26 -0.73
CA LEU A 29 -1.70 -3.27 -1.78
C LEU A 29 -1.29 -2.63 -3.11
N ALA A 30 -1.89 -1.49 -3.48
CA ALA A 30 -1.58 -0.78 -4.70
C ALA A 30 -0.12 -0.26 -4.72
N ILE A 31 0.36 0.34 -3.62
CA ILE A 31 1.75 0.78 -3.50
C ILE A 31 2.70 -0.41 -3.63
N THR A 32 2.42 -1.52 -2.95
CA THR A 32 3.28 -2.71 -2.98
C THR A 32 3.39 -3.28 -4.39
N VAL A 33 2.29 -3.43 -5.13
CA VAL A 33 2.34 -3.91 -6.52
C VAL A 33 3.17 -2.97 -7.39
N CYS A 34 2.94 -1.64 -7.30
CA CYS A 34 3.71 -0.68 -8.07
C CYS A 34 5.21 -0.74 -7.77
N ALA A 35 5.57 -0.84 -6.49
CA ALA A 35 6.96 -0.92 -6.05
C ALA A 35 7.65 -2.20 -6.55
N ILE A 36 6.99 -3.36 -6.42
CA ILE A 36 7.53 -4.66 -6.87
C ILE A 36 7.72 -4.67 -8.39
N LEU A 37 6.78 -4.11 -9.16
CA LEU A 37 6.93 -3.97 -10.62
C LEU A 37 8.12 -3.10 -11.02
N THR A 38 8.59 -2.24 -10.12
CA THR A 38 9.82 -1.44 -10.26
C THR A 38 11.03 -2.02 -9.53
N HIS A 39 11.00 -3.31 -9.23
CA HIS A 39 12.09 -4.06 -8.59
C HIS A 39 12.41 -3.63 -7.15
N ALA A 40 11.39 -3.31 -6.35
CA ALA A 40 11.55 -3.22 -4.90
C ALA A 40 11.69 -4.63 -4.29
N ASP A 41 12.77 -4.85 -3.53
CA ASP A 41 13.11 -6.16 -2.95
C ASP A 41 12.93 -6.22 -1.42
N SER A 42 12.61 -5.09 -0.78
CA SER A 42 12.41 -4.97 0.66
C SER A 42 11.21 -4.09 1.05
N PHE A 43 10.74 -4.18 2.29
CA PHE A 43 9.68 -3.29 2.79
C PHE A 43 10.15 -1.83 2.85
N GLU A 44 11.44 -1.63 3.09
CA GLU A 44 12.12 -0.35 3.05
C GLU A 44 12.09 0.23 1.63
N ASP A 45 12.32 -0.59 0.60
CA ASP A 45 12.21 -0.18 -0.81
C ASP A 45 10.78 0.16 -1.20
N ILE A 46 9.78 -0.61 -0.74
CA ILE A 46 8.36 -0.30 -0.98
C ILE A 46 8.00 1.05 -0.36
N ALA A 47 8.39 1.30 0.89
CA ALA A 47 8.13 2.56 1.55
C ALA A 47 8.89 3.72 0.88
N LEU A 48 10.12 3.48 0.40
CA LEU A 48 10.90 4.45 -0.35
C LEU A 48 10.23 4.78 -1.69
N TYR A 49 9.78 3.78 -2.44
CA TYR A 49 9.00 3.96 -3.67
C TYR A 49 7.77 4.84 -3.41
N GLY A 50 6.99 4.50 -2.38
CA GLY A 50 5.80 5.25 -1.99
C GLY A 50 6.12 6.73 -1.75
N ARG A 51 7.18 7.03 -0.98
CA ARG A 51 7.62 8.41 -0.72
C ARG A 51 8.09 9.13 -1.99
N LEU A 52 8.86 8.47 -2.84
CA LEU A 52 9.36 9.06 -4.09
C LEU A 52 8.25 9.31 -5.13
N LYS A 53 7.13 8.59 -5.03
CA LYS A 53 6.01 8.66 -5.97
C LYS A 53 4.72 9.18 -5.35
N GLU A 54 4.77 9.75 -4.15
CA GLU A 54 3.57 10.14 -3.40
C GLU A 54 2.66 11.06 -4.21
N ASP A 55 3.20 12.10 -4.84
CA ASP A 55 2.43 13.04 -5.68
C ASP A 55 1.69 12.34 -6.82
N TRP A 56 2.32 11.32 -7.42
CA TRP A 56 1.73 10.54 -8.48
C TRP A 56 0.68 9.56 -7.94
N LEU A 57 0.95 8.91 -6.82
CA LEU A 57 0.06 7.97 -6.15
C LEU A 57 -1.22 8.65 -5.66
N ARG A 58 -1.15 9.87 -5.13
CA ARG A 58 -2.31 10.69 -4.69
C ARG A 58 -3.31 11.00 -5.80
N ARG A 59 -2.95 10.80 -7.08
CA ARG A 59 -3.88 10.94 -8.20
C ARG A 59 -4.87 9.78 -8.30
N PHE A 60 -4.60 8.68 -7.61
CA PHE A 60 -5.35 7.43 -7.68
C PHE A 60 -5.74 6.87 -6.32
N LEU A 61 -4.93 7.13 -5.28
CA LEU A 61 -5.07 6.63 -3.92
C LEU A 61 -5.49 7.75 -2.97
N GLU A 62 -6.22 7.41 -1.91
CA GLU A 62 -6.68 8.40 -0.93
C GLU A 62 -5.55 8.84 0.00
N LEU A 63 -4.74 7.89 0.48
CA LEU A 63 -3.60 8.11 1.38
C LEU A 63 -3.96 9.03 2.57
N PRO A 64 -4.98 8.66 3.39
CA PRO A 64 -5.51 9.52 4.45
C PRO A 64 -4.43 9.92 5.49
N ASN A 65 -3.46 9.05 5.73
CA ASN A 65 -2.31 9.28 6.61
C ASN A 65 -0.97 9.24 5.86
N GLY A 66 -0.98 9.53 4.56
CA GLY A 66 0.21 9.49 3.71
C GLY A 66 0.76 8.08 3.45
N ILE A 67 2.03 8.01 3.07
CA ILE A 67 2.71 6.77 2.72
C ILE A 67 2.97 5.93 3.98
N PRO A 68 2.53 4.66 4.02
CA PRO A 68 2.82 3.77 5.14
C PRO A 68 4.32 3.58 5.39
N SER A 69 4.69 3.36 6.65
CA SER A 69 6.06 2.96 7.00
C SER A 69 6.39 1.55 6.52
N HIS A 70 7.69 1.23 6.39
CA HIS A 70 8.14 -0.13 6.08
C HIS A 70 7.60 -1.17 7.07
N ASP A 71 7.50 -0.82 8.36
CA ASP A 71 6.85 -1.66 9.38
C ASP A 71 5.36 -1.90 9.12
N THR A 72 4.66 -0.93 8.54
CA THR A 72 3.25 -1.10 8.17
C THR A 72 3.11 -2.09 7.03
N PHE A 73 3.95 -1.99 5.99
CA PHE A 73 4.00 -3.00 4.93
C PHE A 73 4.36 -4.38 5.50
N ARG A 74 5.40 -4.47 6.33
CA ARG A 74 5.80 -5.71 7.01
C ARG A 74 4.62 -6.35 7.74
N ARG A 75 3.95 -5.61 8.63
CA ARG A 75 2.77 -6.12 9.39
C ARG A 75 1.65 -6.66 8.50
N VAL A 76 1.42 -6.04 7.35
CA VAL A 76 0.37 -6.49 6.41
C VAL A 76 0.76 -7.81 5.74
N PHE A 77 2.01 -7.95 5.30
CA PHE A 77 2.44 -9.10 4.48
C PHE A 77 3.10 -10.24 5.27
N THR A 78 3.52 -10.02 6.51
CA THR A 78 4.10 -11.06 7.38
C THR A 78 3.16 -11.32 8.55
N HIS A 79 2.46 -12.46 8.53
CA HIS A 79 1.73 -12.97 9.69
C HIS A 79 2.72 -13.68 10.64
N HIS A 80 3.27 -12.96 11.60
CA HIS A 80 3.91 -13.53 12.80
C HIS A 80 3.23 -12.99 14.05
#